data_AF-A0A392UP83-F1
#
_entry.id   AF-A0A392UP83-F1
#
_cell.length_a   1.000
_cell.length_b   1.000
_cell.length_c   1.000
_cell.angle_alpha   90.00
_cell.angle_beta   90.00
_cell.angle_gamma   90.00
#
_symmetry.space_group_name_H-M   'P 1'
#
loop_
_entity.id
_entity.type
_entity.pdbx_description
1 polymer ?
#
loop_
_entity_poly.entity_id
_entity_poly.type
_entity_poly.pdbx_seq_one_letter_code
_entity_poly.pdbx_strand_id
1 'polypeptide(L)' 'KIFELNDTMLETASSQFHNAVTQIRALNAGIELNMEGLDEEKEVRDGRVVPPQDEEDL' A
#
# COMPACT_ATOMS: atom_id res chain seq x y z
N LYS A 1 -25.25 -10.08 -1.67
CA LYS A 1 -24.51 -11.12 -0.92
C LYS A 1 -23.06 -11.30 -1.33
N ILE A 2 -22.69 -11.65 -2.57
CA ILE A 2 -21.25 -11.69 -2.96
C ILE A 2 -20.65 -10.26 -3.03
N PHE A 3 -21.39 -9.30 -3.59
CA PHE A 3 -20.96 -7.89 -3.67
C PHE A 3 -20.73 -7.23 -2.30
N GLU A 4 -21.68 -7.36 -1.37
CA GLU A 4 -21.57 -6.79 0.00
C GLU A 4 -20.41 -7.39 0.82
N LEU A 5 -20.08 -8.67 0.60
CA LEU A 5 -18.91 -9.30 1.23
C LEU A 5 -17.61 -8.68 0.71
N ASN A 6 -17.57 -8.36 -0.59
CA ASN A 6 -16.42 -7.77 -1.26
C ASN A 6 -16.19 -6.32 -0.80
N ASP A 7 -17.26 -5.53 -0.65
CA ASP A 7 -17.18 -4.15 -0.14
C ASP A 7 -16.67 -4.12 1.31
N THR A 8 -17.14 -5.05 2.15
CA THR A 8 -16.68 -5.17 3.55
C THR A 8 -15.21 -5.58 3.63
N MET A 9 -14.76 -6.49 2.75
CA MET A 9 -13.36 -6.92 2.69
C MET A 9 -12.44 -5.80 2.21
N LEU A 10 -12.86 -5.01 1.22
CA LEU A 10 -12.11 -3.87 0.71
C LEU A 10 -11.95 -2.78 1.77
N GLU A 11 -13.04 -2.41 2.46
CA GLU A 11 -12.99 -1.43 3.55
C GLU A 11 -12.08 -1.90 4.68
N THR A 12 -12.17 -3.18 5.05
CA THR A 12 -11.32 -3.78 6.08
C THR A 12 -9.84 -3.74 5.68
N ALA A 13 -9.51 -4.17 4.46
CA ALA A 13 -8.14 -4.16 3.95
C ALA A 13 -7.57 -2.73 3.90
N SER A 14 -8.36 -1.78 3.41
CA SER A 14 -7.99 -0.36 3.39
C SER A 14 -7.73 0.17 4.80
N SER A 15 -8.61 -0.12 5.76
CA SER A 15 -8.43 0.29 7.16
C SER A 15 -7.15 -0.29 7.77
N GLN A 16 -6.87 -1.58 7.54
CA GLN A 16 -5.66 -2.24 8.02
C GLN A 16 -4.39 -1.65 7.41
N PHE A 17 -4.41 -1.34 6.11
CA PHE A 17 -3.29 -0.67 5.44
C PHE A 17 -2.98 0.70 6.07
N HIS A 18 -4.00 1.56 6.24
CA HIS A 18 -3.83 2.87 6.86
C HIS A 18 -3.34 2.77 8.32
N ASN A 19 -3.82 1.76 9.04
CA ASN A 19 -3.37 1.49 10.40
C ASN A 19 -1.88 1.10 10.43
N ALA A 20 -1.44 0.20 9.55
CA ALA A 20 -0.04 -0.18 9.43
C ALA A 20 0.85 1.02 9.06
N VAL A 21 0.44 1.84 8.08
CA VAL A 21 1.15 3.08 7.70
C VAL A 21 1.28 4.02 8.90
N THR A 22 0.22 4.19 9.69
CA THR A 22 0.25 5.03 10.89
C THR A 22 1.24 4.50 11.94
N GLN A 23 1.23 3.19 12.19
CA GLN A 23 2.18 2.56 13.12
C GLN A 23 3.63 2.72 12.67
N ILE A 24 3.91 2.54 11.38
CA ILE A 24 5.26 2.71 10.82
C ILE A 24 5.73 4.15 11.00
N ARG A 25 4.88 5.14 10.73
CA ARG A 25 5.21 6.56 10.96
C ARG A 25 5.51 6.85 12.44
N ALA A 26 4.70 6.29 13.34
CA ALA A 26 4.87 6.51 14.78
C ALA A 26 6.17 5.89 15.30
N LEU A 27 6.53 4.69 14.85
CA LEU A 27 7.75 4.00 15.24
C LEU A 27 9.02 4.64 14.66
N ASN A 28 8.90 5.32 13.52
CA ASN A 28 10.00 6.02 12.84
C ASN A 28 9.92 7.56 13.06
N ALA A 29 9.48 7.99 14.24
CA ALA A 29 9.39 9.40 14.56
C ALA A 29 10.74 10.12 14.36
N GLY A 30 10.73 11.23 13.61
CA GLY A 30 11.94 12.00 13.29
C GLY A 30 12.69 11.54 12.04
N ILE A 31 12.23 10.49 11.36
CA ILE A 31 12.73 10.08 10.05
C ILE A 31 11.73 10.52 8.98
N GLU A 32 12.22 11.14 7.91
CA GLU A 32 11.39 11.45 6.73
C GLU A 32 11.18 10.18 5.91
N LEU A 33 9.97 9.62 6.00
CA LEU A 33 9.57 8.46 5.19
C LEU A 33 9.09 8.94 3.82
N ASN A 34 9.56 8.30 2.76
CA ASN A 34 8.97 8.51 1.43
C ASN A 34 7.57 7.89 1.41
N MET A 35 6.57 8.68 1.02
CA MET A 35 5.17 8.29 0.97
C MET A 35 4.54 8.48 -0.41
N GLU A 36 5.36 8.85 -1.39
CA GLU A 36 4.93 8.98 -2.78
C GLU A 36 4.43 7.63 -3.30
N GLY A 37 3.21 7.64 -3.86
CA GLY A 37 2.59 6.47 -4.46
C GLY A 37 2.13 5.38 -3.49
N LEU A 38 1.95 5.67 -2.19
CA LEU A 38 1.36 4.69 -1.24
C LEU A 38 -0.10 4.35 -1.55
N ASP A 39 -0.79 5.21 -2.29
CA ASP A 39 -2.15 5.07 -2.79
C ASP A 39 -2.22 4.52 -4.22
N GLU A 40 -1.05 4.28 -4.83
CA GLU A 40 -0.91 3.75 -6.18
C GLU A 40 -0.43 2.30 -6.15
N GLU A 41 -0.66 1.57 -7.24
CA GLU A 41 -0.02 0.28 -7.45
C GLU A 41 1.46 0.52 -7.75
N LYS A 42 2.32 0.04 -6.85
CA LYS A 42 3.78 0.13 -6.94
C LYS A 42 4.40 -1.18 -6.50
N GLU A 43 5.60 -1.45 -7.00
CA GLU A 43 6.41 -2.57 -6.59
C GLU A 43 7.69 -2.11 -5.90
N VAL A 44 8.23 -2.95 -5.02
CA VAL A 44 9.58 -2.74 -4.47
C VAL A 44 10.56 -3.60 -5.24
N ARG A 45 11.48 -2.96 -5.96
CA ARG A 45 12.55 -3.61 -6.73
C ARG A 45 13.89 -3.01 -6.36
N ASP A 46 14.84 -3.86 -6.00
CA ASP A 46 16.17 -3.44 -5.53
C ASP A 46 16.12 -2.36 -4.42
N GLY A 47 15.12 -2.47 -3.53
CA GLY A 47 14.90 -1.52 -2.44
C GLY A 47 14.33 -0.16 -2.88
N ARG A 48 13.87 -0.02 -4.12
CA ARG A 48 13.22 1.18 -4.66
C ARG A 48 11.76 0.92 -4.96
N VAL A 49 10.91 1.90 -4.65
CA VAL A 49 9.51 1.89 -5.07
C VAL A 49 9.47 2.33 -6.54
N VAL A 50 8.95 1.46 -7.42
CA VAL A 50 8.85 1.67 -8.85
C VAL A 50 7.42 1.37 -9.34
N PRO A 51 6.98 1.92 -10.48
CA PRO A 51 5.76 1.46 -11.12
C PRO A 51 5.83 -0.04 -11.41
N PRO A 52 4.69 -0.76 -11.38
CA PRO A 52 4.63 -2.15 -11.80
C PRO A 52 5.14 -2.27 -13.24
N GLN A 53 5.76 -3.40 -13.56
CA GLN A 53 6.03 -3.72 -14.96
C GLN A 53 4.77 -4.26 -15.61
N ASP A 54 4.49 -3.79 -16.83
CA ASP A 54 3.42 -4.37 -17.63
C ASP A 54 3.76 -5.85 -17.89
N GLU A 55 2.80 -6.75 -17.64
CA GLU A 55 2.97 -8.21 -17.82
C GLU A 55 3.31 -8.58 -19.28
N GLU A 56 3.07 -7.67 -20.24
CA GLU A 56 3.34 -7.86 -21.67
C GLU A 56 4.83 -7.71 -22.05
N ASP A 57 5.67 -7.18 -21.15
CA ASP A 57 7.12 -6.95 -21.39
C ASP A 57 8.03 -7.99 -20.70
N LEU A 58 7.46 -9.11 -20.21
CA LEU A 58 8.16 -10.22 -19.53
C LEU A 58 8.50 -11.41 -20.45
#